data_AF-A0A3D5IVC4-F1
#
_entry.id   AF-A0A3D5IVC4-F1
#
_cell.length_a   1.000
_cell.length_b   1.000
_cell.length_c   1.000
_cell.angle_alpha   90.00
_cell.angle_beta   90.00
_cell.angle_gamma   90.00
#
_symmetry.space_group_name_H-M   'P 1'
#
loop_
_entity.id
_entity.type
_entity.pdbx_description
1 polymer ?
#
loop_
_entity_poly.entity_id
_entity_poly.type
_entity_poly.pdbx_seq_one_letter_code
_entity_poly.pdbx_strand_id
1 'polypeptide(L)'
;MDRLHGALFDAIHLYKTPFIDNEDFINWLVNNGVDKVKASNAFKSFSVRIKVNKSKLNTVKYKTSGVPTFVVNGKYWVDTKHAGGEKRLFKVLDYLIQKESQ
;
A
#
# COMPACT_ATOMS: atom_id res chain seq x y z
N MET A 1 7.65 -8.62 -7.23
CA MET A 1 6.70 -7.49 -7.10
C MET A 1 7.28 -6.21 -7.67
N ASP A 2 8.48 -6.20 -8.24
CA ASP A 2 9.37 -5.05 -8.00
C ASP A 2 9.56 -4.13 -9.19
N ARG A 3 9.03 -4.46 -10.38
CA ARG A 3 9.34 -3.74 -11.61
C ARG A 3 8.93 -2.26 -11.56
N LEU A 4 7.73 -1.96 -11.06
CA LEU A 4 7.14 -0.60 -11.15
C LEU A 4 6.86 0.07 -9.81
N HIS A 5 7.04 -0.60 -8.66
CA HIS A 5 6.73 0.01 -7.37
C HIS A 5 7.63 1.21 -7.05
N GLY A 6 8.95 1.08 -7.23
CA GLY A 6 9.89 2.19 -7.04
C GLY A 6 9.61 3.34 -8.00
N ALA A 7 9.50 3.03 -9.31
CA ALA A 7 9.19 4.03 -10.32
C ALA A 7 7.87 4.77 -10.07
N LEU A 8 6.83 4.08 -9.58
CA LEU A 8 5.57 4.71 -9.20
C LEU A 8 5.73 5.60 -7.97
N PHE A 9 6.48 5.14 -6.97
CA PHE A 9 6.74 5.93 -5.78
C PHE A 9 7.46 7.24 -6.14
N ASP A 10 8.46 7.17 -7.01
CA ASP A 10 9.20 8.33 -7.53
C ASP A 10 8.30 9.23 -8.38
N ALA A 11 7.44 8.66 -9.25
CA ALA A 11 6.44 9.40 -10.02
C ALA A 11 5.58 10.29 -9.11
N ILE A 12 5.10 9.73 -7.99
CA ILE A 12 4.25 10.47 -7.04
C ILE A 12 5.06 11.47 -6.20
N HIS A 13 6.19 11.04 -5.61
CA HIS A 13 6.87 11.80 -4.57
C HIS A 13 7.93 12.75 -5.12
N LEU A 14 8.70 12.33 -6.13
CA LEU A 14 9.78 13.12 -6.73
C LEU A 14 9.27 13.93 -7.93
N TYR A 15 8.65 13.27 -8.91
CA TYR A 15 8.24 13.90 -10.16
C TYR A 15 6.88 14.59 -10.10
N LYS A 16 6.13 14.40 -9.01
CA LYS A 16 4.79 14.98 -8.81
C LYS A 16 3.85 14.73 -9.99
N THR A 17 3.98 13.56 -10.63
CA THR A 17 3.16 13.17 -11.77
C THR A 17 1.68 13.21 -11.36
N PRO A 18 0.83 13.98 -12.07
CA PRO A 18 -0.58 14.05 -11.75
C PRO A 18 -1.26 12.75 -12.19
N PHE A 19 -1.89 12.07 -11.22
CA PHE A 19 -2.81 10.96 -11.46
C PHE A 19 -4.19 11.40 -11.03
N ILE A 20 -4.91 12.09 -11.92
CA ILE A 20 -6.22 12.68 -11.62
C ILE A 20 -7.30 11.61 -11.78
N ASP A 21 -7.16 10.78 -12.81
CA ASP A 21 -8.09 9.69 -13.09
C ASP A 21 -7.38 8.36 -13.37
N ASN A 22 -8.17 7.33 -13.70
CA ASN A 22 -7.64 6.02 -14.03
C ASN A 22 -6.88 6.00 -15.36
N GLU A 23 -7.26 6.85 -16.32
CA GLU A 23 -6.63 6.86 -17.64
C GLU A 23 -5.21 7.43 -17.55
N ASP A 24 -4.97 8.45 -16.71
CA ASP A 24 -3.62 8.95 -16.40
C ASP A 24 -2.69 7.81 -15.93
N PHE A 25 -3.18 7.01 -14.98
CA PHE A 25 -2.40 5.90 -14.44
C PHE A 25 -2.25 4.75 -15.44
N ILE A 26 -3.27 4.46 -16.26
CA ILE A 26 -3.17 3.48 -17.35
C ILE A 26 -2.12 3.93 -18.37
N ASN A 27 -2.11 5.20 -18.77
CA ASN A 27 -1.12 5.75 -19.68
C ASN A 27 0.30 5.66 -19.10
N TRP A 28 0.46 5.96 -17.80
CA TRP A 28 1.74 5.77 -17.13
C TRP A 28 2.19 4.30 -17.12
N LEU A 29 1.28 3.35 -16.89
CA LEU A 29 1.59 1.92 -16.98
C LEU A 29 2.02 1.52 -18.40
N VAL A 30 1.34 2.03 -19.44
CA VAL A 30 1.69 1.78 -20.84
C VAL A 30 3.06 2.33 -21.20
N ASN A 31 3.36 3.57 -20.80
CA ASN A 31 4.68 4.18 -20.97
C ASN A 31 5.80 3.40 -20.27
N ASN A 32 5.45 2.64 -19.23
CA ASN A 32 6.33 1.74 -18.51
C ASN A 32 6.24 0.28 -18.99
N GLY A 33 5.72 0.04 -20.21
CA GLY A 33 5.71 -1.26 -20.87
C GLY A 33 4.70 -2.25 -20.31
N VAL A 34 3.54 -1.79 -19.84
CA VAL A 34 2.38 -2.63 -19.53
C VAL A 34 1.40 -2.59 -20.69
N ASP A 35 0.84 -3.72 -21.08
CA ASP A 35 -0.20 -3.76 -22.11
C ASP A 35 -1.46 -2.98 -21.68
N LYS A 36 -1.96 -2.11 -22.58
CA LYS A 36 -3.09 -1.21 -22.27
C LYS A 36 -4.35 -2.00 -21.92
N VAL A 37 -4.67 -3.04 -22.69
CA VAL A 37 -5.89 -3.84 -22.47
C VAL A 37 -5.82 -4.56 -21.13
N LYS A 38 -4.67 -5.15 -20.78
CA LYS A 38 -4.44 -5.75 -19.46
C LYS A 38 -4.58 -4.73 -18.33
N ALA A 39 -4.01 -3.54 -18.47
CA ALA A 39 -4.13 -2.47 -17.47
C ALA A 39 -5.59 -2.03 -17.28
N SER A 40 -6.30 -1.71 -18.36
CA SER A 40 -7.71 -1.30 -18.31
C SER A 40 -8.62 -2.39 -17.73
N ASN A 41 -8.36 -3.66 -18.08
CA ASN A 41 -9.13 -4.79 -17.55
C ASN A 41 -8.90 -4.99 -16.05
N ALA A 42 -7.68 -4.76 -15.55
CA ALA A 42 -7.40 -4.85 -14.11
C ALA A 42 -8.25 -3.87 -13.30
N PHE A 43 -8.41 -2.62 -13.76
CA PHE A 43 -9.27 -1.61 -13.13
C PHE A 43 -10.75 -1.99 -13.08
N LYS A 44 -11.22 -2.73 -14.09
CA LYS A 44 -12.62 -3.21 -14.15
C LYS A 44 -12.83 -4.52 -13.41
N SER A 45 -11.75 -5.25 -13.11
CA SER A 45 -11.82 -6.63 -12.63
C SER A 45 -12.51 -6.76 -11.27
N PHE A 46 -13.31 -7.81 -11.13
CA PHE A 46 -13.99 -8.13 -9.88
C PHE A 46 -12.98 -8.42 -8.76
N SER A 47 -11.91 -9.16 -9.05
CA SER A 47 -10.89 -9.51 -8.05
C SER A 47 -10.17 -8.28 -7.49
N VAL A 48 -9.85 -7.26 -8.31
CA VAL A 48 -9.28 -6.00 -7.81
C VAL A 48 -10.28 -5.26 -6.94
N ARG A 49 -11.54 -5.19 -7.35
CA ARG A 49 -12.62 -4.55 -6.58
C ARG A 49 -12.78 -5.17 -5.19
N ILE A 50 -12.77 -6.50 -5.10
CA ILE A 50 -12.84 -7.21 -3.82
C ILE A 50 -11.63 -6.89 -2.93
N LYS A 51 -10.42 -6.88 -3.50
CA LYS A 51 -9.20 -6.53 -2.75
C LYS A 51 -9.25 -5.09 -2.23
N VAL A 52 -9.64 -4.13 -3.06
CA VAL A 52 -9.77 -2.71 -2.66
C VAL A 52 -10.81 -2.54 -1.55
N ASN A 53 -11.99 -3.18 -1.68
CA ASN A 53 -13.03 -3.11 -0.66
C ASN A 53 -12.57 -3.75 0.67
N LYS A 54 -11.88 -4.89 0.61
CA LYS A 54 -11.28 -5.51 1.80
C LYS A 54 -10.26 -4.58 2.47
N SER A 55 -9.41 -3.90 1.69
CA SER A 55 -8.46 -2.93 2.23
C SER A 55 -9.15 -1.76 2.92
N LYS A 56 -10.21 -1.19 2.34
CA LYS A 56 -11.03 -0.13 2.96
C LYS A 56 -11.63 -0.57 4.29
N LEU A 57 -12.20 -1.78 4.34
CA LEU A 57 -12.74 -2.34 5.58
C LEU A 57 -11.67 -2.55 6.64
N ASN A 58 -10.47 -3.00 6.23
CA ASN A 58 -9.34 -3.17 7.14
C ASN A 58 -8.86 -1.85 7.74
N THR A 59 -8.82 -0.75 6.98
CA THR A 59 -8.48 0.60 7.48
C THR A 59 -9.40 0.99 8.64
N VAL A 60 -10.71 0.78 8.50
CA VAL A 60 -11.69 1.05 9.57
C VAL A 60 -11.52 0.07 10.73
N LYS A 61 -11.43 -1.24 10.43
CA LYS A 61 -11.29 -2.32 11.43
C LYS A 61 -10.10 -2.08 12.36
N TYR A 62 -8.96 -1.67 11.80
CA TYR A 62 -7.72 -1.46 12.54
C TYR A 62 -7.55 -0.03 13.07
N LYS A 63 -8.55 0.85 12.85
CA LYS A 63 -8.57 2.24 13.34
C LYS A 63 -7.31 3.03 12.95
N THR A 64 -6.77 2.77 11.76
CA THR A 64 -5.56 3.44 11.28
C THR A 64 -5.91 4.87 10.88
N SER A 65 -5.26 5.87 11.49
CA SER A 65 -5.50 7.31 11.24
C SER A 65 -4.46 7.97 10.34
N GLY A 66 -3.42 7.23 9.93
CA GLY A 66 -2.35 7.75 9.09
C GLY A 66 -1.47 6.65 8.49
N VAL A 67 -0.49 7.09 7.70
CA VAL A 67 0.52 6.22 7.08
C VAL A 67 1.94 6.74 7.42
N PRO A 68 2.95 5.86 7.51
CA PRO A 68 2.85 4.39 7.47
C PRO A 68 2.30 3.82 8.79
N THR A 69 1.44 2.80 8.69
CA THR A 69 0.94 2.01 9.83
C THR A 69 1.11 0.52 9.53
N PHE A 70 1.57 -0.23 10.52
CA PHE A 70 1.75 -1.68 10.46
C PHE A 70 0.76 -2.36 11.37
N VAL A 71 0.16 -3.47 10.92
CA VAL A 71 -0.78 -4.27 11.71
C VAL A 71 -0.22 -5.68 11.88
N VAL A 72 -0.03 -6.12 13.12
CA VAL A 72 0.54 -7.43 13.46
C VAL A 72 -0.58 -8.36 13.94
N ASN A 73 -0.69 -9.52 13.28
CA ASN A 73 -1.69 -10.56 13.52
C ASN A 73 -3.16 -10.07 13.56
N GLY A 74 -3.47 -8.94 12.91
CA GLY A 74 -4.80 -8.32 12.96
C GLY A 74 -5.25 -7.85 14.36
N LYS A 75 -4.32 -7.75 15.32
CA LYS A 75 -4.60 -7.49 16.74
C LYS A 75 -3.92 -6.22 17.24
N TYR A 76 -2.68 -6.00 16.84
CA TYR A 76 -1.92 -4.81 17.19
C TYR A 76 -1.69 -3.95 15.96
N TRP A 77 -1.66 -2.64 16.13
CA TRP A 77 -1.15 -1.73 15.12
C TRP A 77 -0.09 -0.83 15.73
N VAL A 78 0.89 -0.45 14.93
CA VAL A 78 1.99 0.44 15.34
C VAL A 78 2.39 1.33 14.16
N ASP A 79 2.67 2.58 14.47
CA ASP A 79 3.26 3.54 13.53
C ASP A 79 4.55 4.12 14.14
N THR A 80 5.23 4.96 13.36
CA THR A 80 6.47 5.62 13.79
C THR A 80 6.29 6.47 15.05
N LYS A 81 5.13 7.13 15.22
CA LYS A 81 4.86 8.03 16.35
C LYS A 81 4.68 7.25 17.65
N HIS A 82 3.87 6.21 17.63
CA HIS A 82 3.58 5.36 18.79
C HIS A 82 4.78 4.49 19.17
N ALA A 83 5.59 4.10 18.18
CA ALA A 83 6.85 3.43 18.45
C ALA A 83 7.92 4.36 19.07
N GLY A 84 7.78 5.67 19.00
CA GLY A 84 8.79 6.63 19.46
C GLY A 84 9.99 6.75 18.50
N GLY A 85 9.74 6.61 17.20
CA GLY A 85 10.74 6.77 16.13
C GLY A 85 10.98 5.51 15.31
N GLU A 86 11.54 5.70 14.11
CA GLU A 86 11.71 4.64 13.11
C GLU A 86 12.60 3.49 13.60
N LYS A 87 13.70 3.80 14.28
CA LYS A 87 14.59 2.77 14.85
C LYS A 87 13.89 1.86 15.85
N ARG A 88 12.90 2.39 16.59
CA ARG A 88 12.16 1.62 17.60
C ARG A 88 10.94 0.92 17.00
N LEU A 89 10.40 1.41 15.89
CA LEU A 89 9.30 0.78 15.15
C LEU A 89 9.60 -0.68 14.83
N PHE A 90 10.75 -0.95 14.19
CA PHE A 90 11.10 -2.33 13.82
C PHE A 90 11.31 -3.23 15.05
N LYS A 91 11.90 -2.72 16.13
CA LYS A 91 12.03 -3.48 17.39
C LYS A 91 10.68 -3.85 17.99
N VAL A 92 9.70 -2.94 17.93
CA VAL A 92 8.33 -3.20 18.39
C VAL A 92 7.64 -4.21 17.48
N LEU A 93 7.83 -4.11 16.17
CA LEU A 93 7.30 -5.08 15.21
C LEU A 93 7.84 -6.49 15.48
N ASP A 94 9.16 -6.64 15.61
CA ASP A 94 9.80 -7.93 15.91
C ASP A 94 9.26 -8.55 17.20
N TYR A 95 9.13 -7.74 18.25
CA TYR A 95 8.54 -8.17 19.51
C TYR A 95 7.09 -8.66 19.35
N LEU A 96 6.24 -7.90 18.65
CA LEU A 96 4.84 -8.27 18.45
C LEU A 96 4.68 -9.51 17.56
N ILE A 97 5.54 -9.66 16.55
CA ILE A 97 5.57 -10.84 15.68
C ILE A 97 5.97 -12.07 16.49
N GLN A 98 7.05 -11.98 17.27
CA GLN A 98 7.51 -13.07 18.12
C GLN A 98 6.44 -13.47 19.14
N LYS A 99 5.77 -12.49 19.76
CA LYS A 99 4.71 -12.71 20.76
C LYS A 99 3.50 -13.48 20.20
N GLU A 100 3.15 -13.26 18.93
CA GLU A 100 1.99 -13.92 18.30
C GLU A 100 2.37 -15.18 17.51
N SER A 101 3.66 -15.51 17.43
CA SER A 101 4.17 -16.75 16.83
C SER A 101 4.39 -17.87 17.84
N GLN A 102 4.23 -17.57 19.13
CA GLN A 102 4.21 -18.53 20.24
C GLN A 102 2.78 -19.00 20.51
#